data_AF-A0A177D9I4-F1
#
_entry.id   AF-A0A177D9I4-F1
#
_cell.length_a   1.000
_cell.length_b   1.000
_cell.length_c   1.000
_cell.angle_alpha   90.00
_cell.angle_beta   90.00
_cell.angle_gamma   90.00
#
_symmetry.space_group_name_H-M   'P 1'
#
loop_
_entity.id
_entity.type
_entity.pdbx_description
1 polymer ?
#
loop_
_entity_poly.entity_id
_entity_poly.type
_entity_poly.pdbx_seq_one_letter_code
_entity_poly.pdbx_strand_id
1 'polypeptide(L)'
;MGKKKSKGEYNDFLDGEKLRDNTEIRTTLQGFAARDISPSLGQQKHTGNKNQTKGGAKKPQLTHFLCLPLVTDTSKLQLQKGLERFKEDLANDGPVPTKAVRPVGTLHLTLGVMSLSPLKLEEVKQNLQDLDLHILLRDITHRRVAEKAAESGEIAENLNAAAMPDTDALTINLGSLIPMQAPHKTSILYAEPQDPSQRLQPFAAALREQFTEKGLLVEDTRPLRLHATIMNTIYAKPKKHGRGRPKSQRLKDGLKHVEHKVSPHHHHHHNGEDTQNTLTNDVNPEDETASTAGSLDGNEATASPDASTAEAPRPTGEGHGPDGKSWMRFDARSLIEKYKGFIWAEGVRVDRVCICKMGAKKIWSGGIEGEGEVVDEQYEVVCEKEIF
;
A
#
# COMPACT_ATOMS: atom_id res chain seq x y z
N MET A 1 12.46 35.95 16.54
CA MET A 1 13.21 35.14 15.56
C MET A 1 12.59 33.74 15.50
N GLY A 2 12.20 33.29 14.31
CA GLY A 2 11.24 32.19 14.11
C GLY A 2 11.75 30.78 14.41
N LYS A 3 10.91 29.97 15.06
CA LYS A 3 11.09 28.53 15.23
C LYS A 3 10.86 27.83 13.88
N LYS A 4 11.91 27.22 13.32
CA LYS A 4 11.81 26.33 12.17
C LYS A 4 10.99 25.08 12.57
N LYS A 5 9.81 24.92 11.97
CA LYS A 5 9.07 23.66 11.97
C LYS A 5 9.89 22.62 11.19
N SER A 6 10.36 21.59 11.88
CA SER A 6 10.88 20.37 11.27
C SER A 6 9.71 19.65 10.58
N LYS A 7 9.71 19.59 9.25
CA LYS A 7 8.82 18.71 8.48
C LYS A 7 9.31 17.28 8.68
N GLY A 8 8.59 16.49 9.48
CA GLY A 8 8.76 15.04 9.51
C GLY A 8 8.23 14.43 8.22
N GLU A 9 9.12 14.17 7.26
CA GLU A 9 8.79 13.47 6.02
C GLU A 9 8.75 11.94 6.26
N TYR A 10 7.56 11.38 6.08
CA TYR A 10 7.20 9.99 6.39
C TYR A 10 7.43 9.03 5.19
N ASN A 11 7.68 7.75 5.51
CA ASN A 11 8.08 6.67 4.59
C ASN A 11 6.92 6.12 3.75
N ASP A 12 6.91 6.54 2.49
CA ASP A 12 5.99 6.15 1.41
C ASP A 12 6.35 4.82 0.71
N PHE A 13 6.91 3.86 1.44
CA PHE A 13 7.58 2.69 0.85
C PHE A 13 6.90 1.34 1.11
N LEU A 14 5.76 1.34 1.79
CA LEU A 14 4.95 0.12 1.91
C LEU A 14 4.43 -0.22 0.51
N ASP A 15 5.05 -1.27 -0.06
CA ASP A 15 4.63 -2.07 -1.21
C ASP A 15 4.95 -1.56 -2.63
N GLY A 16 5.67 -0.44 -2.81
CA GLY A 16 5.65 0.31 -4.08
C GLY A 16 6.93 0.46 -4.93
N GLU A 17 8.14 0.24 -4.42
CA GLU A 17 9.39 0.44 -5.20
C GLU A 17 10.17 -0.85 -5.50
N LYS A 18 10.21 -1.16 -6.80
CA LYS A 18 11.10 -2.08 -7.53
C LYS A 18 11.10 -3.53 -7.06
N LEU A 19 10.06 -4.26 -7.49
CA LEU A 19 10.29 -5.58 -8.09
C LEU A 19 11.34 -5.40 -9.21
N ARG A 20 12.60 -5.57 -8.87
CA ARG A 20 13.58 -6.12 -9.80
C ARG A 20 13.55 -7.61 -9.53
N ASP A 21 13.32 -8.40 -10.56
CA ASP A 21 13.44 -9.84 -10.51
C ASP A 21 14.81 -10.18 -9.91
N ASN A 22 14.82 -10.78 -8.71
CA ASN A 22 16.05 -11.16 -8.01
C ASN A 22 16.56 -12.52 -8.53
N THR A 23 16.68 -12.66 -9.85
CA THR A 23 17.13 -13.91 -10.49
C THR A 23 18.65 -13.99 -10.68
N GLU A 24 19.42 -13.02 -10.21
CA GLU A 24 20.89 -13.04 -10.36
C GLU A 24 21.61 -12.68 -9.06
N ILE A 25 21.72 -13.66 -8.15
CA ILE A 25 22.82 -13.69 -7.20
C ILE A 25 24.06 -14.14 -7.98
N ARG A 26 24.82 -13.19 -8.53
CA ARG A 26 26.17 -13.46 -9.00
C ARG A 26 27.07 -13.72 -7.79
N THR A 27 27.25 -14.99 -7.48
CA THR A 27 28.40 -15.50 -6.73
C THR A 27 29.67 -15.16 -7.51
N THR A 28 30.51 -14.29 -6.96
CA THR A 28 31.93 -14.26 -7.33
C THR A 28 32.75 -14.48 -6.06
N LEU A 29 33.05 -15.75 -5.82
CA LEU A 29 34.21 -16.17 -5.04
C LEU A 29 35.48 -15.85 -5.84
N GLN A 30 36.36 -15.04 -5.27
CA GLN A 30 37.80 -14.97 -5.55
C GLN A 30 38.35 -14.10 -4.40
N GLY A 31 39.05 -14.64 -3.40
CA GLY A 31 40.34 -15.32 -3.51
C GLY A 31 41.38 -14.40 -2.85
N PHE A 32 41.80 -14.74 -1.63
CA PHE A 32 42.78 -13.98 -0.84
C PHE A 32 44.15 -13.93 -1.51
N ALA A 33 44.80 -12.75 -1.49
CA ALA A 33 46.24 -12.62 -1.29
C ALA A 33 46.59 -11.19 -0.86
N ALA A 34 47.34 -11.08 0.24
CA ALA A 34 47.86 -9.86 0.82
C ALA A 34 49.04 -9.28 0.02
N ARG A 35 49.24 -7.95 0.10
CA ARG A 35 50.54 -7.28 0.35
C ARG A 35 50.39 -5.75 0.46
N ASP A 36 50.93 -5.22 1.55
CA ASP A 36 51.24 -3.81 1.80
C ASP A 36 52.28 -3.26 0.81
N ILE A 37 52.22 -1.95 0.54
CA ILE A 37 53.33 -0.96 0.42
C ILE A 37 52.74 0.41 0.00
N SER A 38 53.05 1.48 0.75
CA SER A 38 52.69 2.89 0.51
C SER A 38 53.68 3.59 -0.47
N PRO A 39 53.60 4.92 -0.69
CA PRO A 39 52.86 5.61 -1.74
C PRO A 39 53.77 6.29 -2.79
N SER A 40 53.23 6.72 -3.93
CA SER A 40 53.95 7.66 -4.81
C SER A 40 53.08 8.77 -5.38
N LEU A 41 53.67 9.96 -5.32
CA LEU A 41 53.13 11.27 -5.67
C LEU A 41 52.95 11.39 -7.19
N GLY A 42 51.74 11.71 -7.61
CA GLY A 42 51.43 12.12 -8.99
C GLY A 42 50.51 13.33 -8.97
N GLN A 43 51.07 14.50 -9.23
CA GLN A 43 50.36 15.77 -9.37
C GLN A 43 49.22 15.64 -10.40
N GLN A 44 47.98 15.78 -9.96
CA GLN A 44 46.85 16.06 -10.86
C GLN A 44 46.31 17.46 -10.61
N LYS A 45 46.38 18.26 -11.69
CA LYS A 45 45.92 19.63 -11.79
C LYS A 45 44.48 19.76 -11.34
N HIS A 46 44.26 20.71 -10.43
CA HIS A 46 42.96 21.26 -10.09
C HIS A 46 42.22 21.72 -11.35
N THR A 47 41.14 21.03 -11.70
CA THR A 47 40.00 21.64 -12.38
C THR A 47 38.81 21.50 -11.43
N GLY A 48 38.50 22.61 -10.77
CA GLY A 48 37.40 22.67 -9.81
C GLY A 48 36.07 22.52 -10.53
N ASN A 49 35.34 21.46 -10.23
CA ASN A 49 33.90 21.45 -10.42
C ASN A 49 33.24 21.23 -9.06
N LYS A 50 32.98 22.34 -8.36
CA LYS A 50 32.19 22.35 -7.11
C LYS A 50 30.73 22.07 -7.45
N ASN A 51 30.39 20.81 -7.63
CA ASN A 51 29.04 20.33 -7.37
C ASN A 51 29.06 19.48 -6.11
N GLN A 52 29.04 20.17 -4.95
CA GLN A 52 28.61 19.57 -3.70
C GLN A 52 27.12 19.26 -3.82
N THR A 53 26.77 18.14 -4.45
CA THR A 53 25.51 17.48 -4.16
C THR A 53 25.58 17.07 -2.69
N LYS A 54 24.79 17.72 -1.83
CA LYS A 54 24.50 17.25 -0.48
C LYS A 54 23.86 15.86 -0.60
N GLY A 55 24.69 14.82 -0.66
CA GLY A 55 24.27 13.44 -0.57
C GLY A 55 23.89 13.16 0.87
N GLY A 56 22.65 13.51 1.24
CA GLY A 56 22.06 12.96 2.46
C GLY A 56 22.17 11.43 2.40
N ALA A 57 22.59 10.80 3.50
CA ALA A 57 22.67 9.36 3.58
C ALA A 57 21.31 8.78 3.15
N LYS A 58 21.30 7.94 2.12
CA LYS A 58 20.08 7.26 1.68
C LYS A 58 19.60 6.42 2.85
N LYS A 59 18.33 6.60 3.25
CA LYS A 59 17.72 5.78 4.31
C LYS A 59 17.88 4.30 3.94
N PRO A 60 18.18 3.43 4.92
CA PRO A 60 18.33 2.00 4.66
C PRO A 60 17.03 1.43 4.08
N GLN A 61 17.18 0.47 3.16
CA GLN A 61 16.04 -0.22 2.55
C GLN A 61 15.30 -1.05 3.61
N LEU A 62 13.97 -1.05 3.58
CA LEU A 62 13.16 -1.94 4.41
C LEU A 62 13.32 -3.38 3.91
N THR A 63 13.57 -4.31 4.83
CA THR A 63 13.85 -5.72 4.48
C THR A 63 12.82 -6.67 5.06
N HIS A 64 12.26 -6.38 6.23
CA HIS A 64 11.30 -7.24 6.92
C HIS A 64 10.19 -6.43 7.59
N PHE A 65 9.16 -7.11 8.06
CA PHE A 65 8.10 -6.53 8.88
C PHE A 65 7.59 -7.55 9.90
N LEU A 66 7.13 -7.03 11.04
CA LEU A 66 6.42 -7.77 12.08
C LEU A 66 4.92 -7.71 11.78
N CYS A 67 4.23 -8.85 11.81
CA CYS A 67 2.80 -8.89 11.55
C CYS A 67 2.05 -9.99 12.31
N LEU A 68 0.73 -9.88 12.27
CA LEU A 68 -0.22 -10.95 12.60
C LEU A 68 -0.81 -11.47 11.28
N PRO A 69 -0.49 -12.70 10.84
CA PRO A 69 -1.11 -13.29 9.66
C PRO A 69 -2.62 -13.45 9.86
N LEU A 70 -3.39 -13.27 8.78
CA LEU A 70 -4.85 -13.43 8.82
C LEU A 70 -5.35 -14.67 8.09
N VAL A 71 -4.46 -15.36 7.37
CA VAL A 71 -4.77 -16.57 6.61
C VAL A 71 -4.48 -17.78 7.48
N THR A 72 -5.55 -18.42 7.94
CA THR A 72 -5.57 -19.65 8.71
C THR A 72 -6.46 -20.67 8.00
N ASP A 73 -6.48 -21.91 8.47
CA ASP A 73 -7.36 -22.95 7.92
C ASP A 73 -8.84 -22.56 7.99
N THR A 74 -9.23 -21.76 9.00
CA THR A 74 -10.62 -21.32 9.20
C THR A 74 -10.99 -20.07 8.40
N SER A 75 -10.02 -19.19 8.09
CA SER A 75 -10.28 -17.93 7.39
C SER A 75 -10.03 -17.99 5.88
N LYS A 76 -9.14 -18.86 5.41
CA LYS A 76 -8.66 -18.87 4.02
C LYS A 76 -9.78 -18.93 2.99
N LEU A 77 -10.74 -19.84 3.16
CA LEU A 77 -11.84 -20.01 2.21
C LEU A 77 -12.80 -18.81 2.20
N GLN A 78 -13.05 -18.20 3.37
CA GLN A 78 -13.90 -17.00 3.48
C GLN A 78 -13.24 -15.82 2.76
N LEU A 79 -11.96 -15.57 3.06
CA LEU A 79 -11.16 -14.51 2.45
C LEU A 79 -11.04 -14.68 0.94
N GLN A 80 -10.81 -15.91 0.47
CA GLN A 80 -10.74 -16.22 -0.96
C GLN A 80 -12.04 -15.87 -1.67
N LYS A 81 -13.19 -16.36 -1.18
CA LYS A 81 -14.51 -16.05 -1.75
C LYS A 81 -14.79 -14.54 -1.76
N GLY A 82 -14.48 -13.85 -0.67
CA GLY A 82 -14.66 -12.40 -0.56
C GLY A 82 -13.81 -11.63 -1.58
N LEU A 83 -12.54 -11.98 -1.73
CA LEU A 83 -11.62 -11.35 -2.67
C LEU A 83 -11.95 -11.67 -4.13
N GLU A 84 -12.40 -12.89 -4.44
CA GLU A 84 -12.87 -13.27 -5.78
C GLU A 84 -14.10 -12.45 -6.17
N ARG A 85 -15.12 -12.37 -5.31
CA ARG A 85 -16.28 -11.51 -5.52
C ARG A 85 -15.88 -10.05 -5.73
N PHE A 86 -14.93 -9.54 -4.94
CA PHE A 86 -14.43 -8.18 -5.10
C PHE A 86 -13.71 -7.96 -6.43
N LYS A 87 -12.93 -8.95 -6.90
CA LYS A 87 -12.30 -8.90 -8.22
C LYS A 87 -13.34 -8.91 -9.35
N GLU A 88 -14.39 -9.72 -9.25
CA GLU A 88 -15.49 -9.75 -10.23
C GLU A 88 -16.21 -8.40 -10.29
N ASP A 89 -16.54 -7.84 -9.13
CA ASP A 89 -17.17 -6.51 -9.05
C ASP A 89 -16.28 -5.40 -9.66
N LEU A 90 -14.97 -5.48 -9.45
CA LEU A 90 -14.01 -4.57 -10.10
C LEU A 90 -13.85 -4.83 -11.60
N ALA A 91 -13.98 -6.06 -12.06
CA ALA A 91 -13.87 -6.39 -13.49
C ALA A 91 -15.07 -5.86 -14.29
N ASN A 92 -16.25 -5.83 -13.68
CA ASN A 92 -17.48 -5.39 -14.33
C ASN A 92 -17.57 -3.87 -14.51
N ASP A 93 -17.27 -3.10 -13.46
CA ASP A 93 -17.40 -1.63 -13.47
C ASP A 93 -16.46 -0.95 -12.44
N GLY A 94 -15.32 -1.56 -12.17
CA GLY A 94 -14.38 -1.07 -11.17
C GLY A 94 -13.59 0.15 -11.66
N PRO A 95 -13.34 1.14 -10.79
CA PRO A 95 -12.52 2.32 -11.13
C PRO A 95 -11.01 2.00 -11.23
N VAL A 96 -10.62 0.74 -11.00
CA VAL A 96 -9.22 0.30 -10.88
C VAL A 96 -9.05 -1.11 -11.46
N PRO A 97 -7.86 -1.47 -11.98
CA PRO A 97 -7.61 -2.83 -12.45
C PRO A 97 -7.70 -3.87 -11.32
N THR A 98 -8.22 -5.06 -11.62
CA THR A 98 -8.33 -6.19 -10.68
C THR A 98 -6.99 -6.62 -10.06
N LYS A 99 -5.88 -6.34 -10.75
CA LYS A 99 -4.51 -6.54 -10.23
C LYS A 99 -4.19 -5.69 -8.98
N ALA A 100 -5.00 -4.67 -8.67
CA ALA A 100 -4.86 -3.91 -7.44
C ALA A 100 -5.30 -4.69 -6.20
N VAL A 101 -6.11 -5.75 -6.36
CA VAL A 101 -6.58 -6.59 -5.27
C VAL A 101 -5.44 -7.48 -4.77
N ARG A 102 -5.27 -7.53 -3.45
CA ARG A 102 -4.24 -8.35 -2.82
C ARG A 102 -4.52 -9.84 -2.98
N PRO A 103 -3.50 -10.67 -3.22
CA PRO A 103 -3.63 -12.13 -3.14
C PRO A 103 -3.96 -12.57 -1.72
N VAL A 104 -4.71 -13.67 -1.60
CA VAL A 104 -5.25 -14.17 -0.32
C VAL A 104 -4.10 -14.41 0.66
N GLY A 105 -3.05 -15.12 0.21
CA GLY A 105 -1.89 -15.48 1.01
C GLY A 105 -1.06 -14.30 1.54
N THR A 106 -1.40 -13.07 1.16
CA THR A 106 -0.71 -11.86 1.61
C THR A 106 -1.45 -11.06 2.67
N LEU A 107 -2.65 -11.47 3.09
CA LEU A 107 -3.44 -10.76 4.09
C LEU A 107 -2.84 -10.89 5.50
N HIS A 108 -2.56 -9.75 6.12
CA HIS A 108 -1.96 -9.65 7.45
C HIS A 108 -2.28 -8.30 8.10
N LEU A 109 -2.04 -8.18 9.40
CA LEU A 109 -2.00 -6.91 10.14
C LEU A 109 -0.55 -6.54 10.43
N THR A 110 -0.04 -5.46 9.84
CA THR A 110 1.34 -5.01 10.07
C THR A 110 1.46 -4.32 11.43
N LEU A 111 2.45 -4.72 12.23
CA LEU A 111 2.77 -4.14 13.53
C LEU A 111 3.95 -3.16 13.48
N GLY A 112 4.92 -3.42 12.58
CA GLY A 112 6.08 -2.58 12.39
C GLY A 112 6.95 -3.04 11.23
N VAL A 113 7.82 -2.15 10.73
CA VAL A 113 8.75 -2.45 9.64
C VAL A 113 10.19 -2.40 10.13
N MET A 114 11.07 -3.11 9.43
CA MET A 114 12.46 -3.32 9.83
C MET A 114 13.42 -3.11 8.67
N SER A 115 14.63 -2.66 8.99
CA SER A 115 15.80 -2.63 8.09
C SER A 115 16.92 -3.43 8.74
N LEU A 116 16.90 -4.75 8.52
CA LEU A 116 17.79 -5.70 9.18
C LEU A 116 19.03 -5.99 8.34
N SER A 117 20.20 -5.99 9.01
CA SER A 117 21.40 -6.70 8.56
C SER A 117 21.30 -8.19 8.93
N PRO A 118 22.17 -9.08 8.40
CA PRO A 118 22.16 -10.50 8.78
C PRO A 118 22.30 -10.74 10.29
N LEU A 119 23.11 -9.94 10.99
CA LEU A 119 23.27 -10.07 12.44
C LEU A 119 22.00 -9.65 13.19
N LYS A 120 21.40 -8.52 12.80
CA LYS A 120 20.13 -8.06 13.40
C LYS A 120 18.96 -8.98 13.08
N LEU A 121 19.04 -9.74 11.99
CA LEU A 121 18.01 -10.73 11.66
C LEU A 121 17.97 -11.83 12.72
N GLU A 122 19.10 -12.43 13.09
CA GLU A 122 19.13 -13.46 14.13
C GLU A 122 18.71 -12.91 15.50
N GLU A 123 19.11 -11.66 15.83
CA GLU A 123 18.65 -10.97 17.04
C GLU A 123 17.12 -10.80 17.07
N VAL A 124 16.51 -10.38 15.95
CA VAL A 124 15.06 -10.23 15.82
C VAL A 124 14.33 -11.56 15.95
N LYS A 125 14.88 -12.64 15.37
CA LYS A 125 14.31 -13.98 15.49
C LYS A 125 14.35 -14.45 16.93
N GLN A 126 15.51 -14.34 17.58
CA GLN A 126 15.67 -14.73 18.98
C GLN A 126 14.74 -13.92 19.88
N ASN A 127 14.64 -12.60 19.66
CA ASN A 127 13.72 -11.75 20.39
C ASN A 127 12.28 -12.25 20.34
N LEU A 128 11.77 -12.61 19.15
CA LEU A 128 10.42 -13.17 19.03
C LEU A 128 10.30 -14.51 19.77
N GLN A 129 11.32 -15.37 19.65
CA GLN A 129 11.33 -16.68 20.32
C GLN A 129 11.38 -16.59 21.85
N ASP A 130 11.96 -15.52 22.41
CA ASP A 130 12.03 -15.31 23.85
C ASP A 130 10.72 -14.77 24.46
N LEU A 131 9.79 -14.26 23.65
CA LEU A 131 8.54 -13.68 24.16
C LEU A 131 7.55 -14.74 24.61
N ASP A 132 7.02 -14.64 25.83
CA ASP A 132 5.86 -15.45 26.21
C ASP A 132 4.57 -14.77 25.72
N LEU A 133 4.16 -15.12 24.49
CA LEU A 133 2.97 -14.55 23.84
C LEU A 133 1.68 -14.94 24.54
N HIS A 134 1.62 -16.15 25.09
CA HIS A 134 0.47 -16.65 25.83
C HIS A 134 0.26 -15.84 27.10
N ILE A 135 1.32 -15.68 27.91
CA ILE A 135 1.26 -14.87 29.13
C ILE A 135 0.94 -13.41 28.82
N LEU A 136 1.55 -12.84 27.76
CA LEU A 136 1.26 -11.48 27.33
C LEU A 136 -0.23 -11.28 27.01
N LEU A 137 -0.83 -12.19 26.24
CA LEU A 137 -2.26 -12.11 25.92
C LEU A 137 -3.14 -12.32 27.15
N ARG A 138 -2.78 -13.27 28.02
CA ARG A 138 -3.51 -13.55 29.26
C ARG A 138 -3.53 -12.33 30.19
N ASP A 139 -2.40 -11.67 30.38
CA ASP A 139 -2.29 -10.47 31.23
C ASP A 139 -3.13 -9.31 30.67
N ILE A 140 -3.14 -9.14 29.34
CA ILE A 140 -4.02 -8.17 28.66
C ILE A 140 -5.48 -8.54 28.88
N THR A 141 -5.82 -9.82 28.82
CA THR A 141 -7.19 -10.31 29.06
C THR A 141 -7.64 -9.97 30.48
N HIS A 142 -6.83 -10.26 31.49
CA HIS A 142 -7.13 -9.91 32.88
C HIS A 142 -7.31 -8.40 33.08
N ARG A 143 -6.43 -7.59 32.47
CA ARG A 143 -6.55 -6.13 32.54
C ARG A 143 -7.86 -5.64 31.93
N ARG A 144 -8.25 -6.15 30.77
CA ARG A 144 -9.50 -5.78 30.09
C ARG A 144 -10.74 -6.17 30.87
N VAL A 145 -10.73 -7.36 31.50
CA VAL A 145 -11.81 -7.78 32.38
C VAL A 145 -11.93 -6.84 33.59
N ALA A 146 -10.81 -6.49 34.22
CA ALA A 146 -10.79 -5.58 35.36
C ALA A 146 -11.26 -4.16 35.00
N GLU A 147 -10.83 -3.62 33.86
CA GLU A 147 -11.27 -2.32 33.34
C GLU A 147 -12.78 -2.32 33.07
N LYS A 148 -13.31 -3.37 32.43
CA LYS A 148 -14.73 -3.49 32.14
C LYS A 148 -15.58 -3.58 33.42
N ALA A 149 -15.12 -4.32 34.43
CA ALA A 149 -15.79 -4.40 35.73
C ALA A 149 -15.80 -3.04 36.45
N ALA A 150 -14.70 -2.28 36.35
CA ALA A 150 -14.63 -0.93 36.88
C ALA A 150 -15.58 0.04 36.16
N GLU A 151 -15.71 -0.07 34.84
CA GLU A 151 -16.64 0.74 34.02
C GLU A 151 -18.11 0.40 34.27
N SER A 152 -18.44 -0.89 34.47
CA SER A 152 -19.82 -1.35 34.75
C SER A 152 -20.25 -1.11 36.20
N GLY A 153 -19.33 -0.77 37.10
CA GLY A 153 -19.59 -0.66 38.53
C GLY A 153 -19.85 -2.02 39.20
N GLU A 154 -19.50 -3.13 38.55
CA GLU A 154 -19.64 -4.47 39.08
C GLU A 154 -18.52 -4.77 40.09
N ILE A 155 -18.91 -5.18 41.31
CA ILE A 155 -17.96 -5.60 42.35
C ILE A 155 -17.36 -6.95 41.94
N ALA A 156 -16.03 -7.05 41.97
CA ALA A 156 -15.25 -8.20 41.49
C ALA A 156 -15.68 -9.58 42.07
N GLU A 157 -16.35 -9.60 43.22
CA GLU A 157 -16.87 -10.81 43.87
C GLU A 157 -17.99 -11.51 43.06
N ASN A 158 -18.63 -10.82 42.11
CA ASN A 158 -19.69 -11.37 41.25
C ASN A 158 -19.23 -11.70 39.81
N LEU A 159 -17.93 -11.61 39.51
CA LEU A 159 -17.40 -12.02 38.21
C LEU A 159 -17.50 -13.54 38.08
N ASN A 160 -18.56 -14.00 37.42
CA ASN A 160 -18.79 -15.41 37.18
C ASN A 160 -17.64 -15.97 36.32
N ALA A 161 -16.88 -16.95 36.82
CA ALA A 161 -15.75 -17.54 36.09
C ALA A 161 -16.16 -18.10 34.70
N ALA A 162 -17.43 -18.47 34.53
CA ALA A 162 -18.03 -18.92 33.28
C ALA A 162 -18.29 -17.81 32.24
N ALA A 163 -18.20 -16.53 32.62
CA ALA A 163 -18.38 -15.38 31.74
C ALA A 163 -17.05 -14.73 31.32
N MET A 164 -15.91 -15.29 31.74
CA MET A 164 -14.59 -14.83 31.33
C MET A 164 -14.42 -15.05 29.82
N PRO A 165 -13.97 -14.04 29.06
CA PRO A 165 -13.63 -14.24 27.66
C PRO A 165 -12.54 -15.31 27.55
N ASP A 166 -12.60 -16.12 26.48
CA ASP A 166 -11.60 -17.14 26.19
C ASP A 166 -10.19 -16.52 26.25
N THR A 167 -9.47 -16.87 27.31
CA THR A 167 -8.11 -16.37 27.58
C THR A 167 -7.11 -16.93 26.57
N ASP A 168 -7.47 -18.04 25.94
CA ASP A 168 -6.58 -18.88 25.14
C ASP A 168 -6.88 -18.74 23.64
N ALA A 169 -7.72 -17.78 23.26
CA ALA A 169 -8.02 -17.44 21.87
C ALA A 169 -7.99 -15.94 21.67
N LEU A 170 -7.51 -15.48 20.52
CA LEU A 170 -7.71 -14.11 20.04
C LEU A 170 -8.48 -14.17 18.73
N THR A 171 -9.78 -13.88 18.77
CA THR A 171 -10.69 -14.04 17.63
C THR A 171 -11.21 -12.70 17.17
N ILE A 172 -11.14 -12.44 15.86
CA ILE A 172 -11.56 -11.19 15.24
C ILE A 172 -12.45 -11.43 14.02
N ASN A 173 -13.21 -10.41 13.66
CA ASN A 173 -13.92 -10.35 12.39
C ASN A 173 -13.23 -9.35 11.47
N LEU A 174 -13.21 -9.61 10.17
CA LEU A 174 -12.71 -8.68 9.16
C LEU A 174 -13.91 -8.14 8.40
N GLY A 175 -14.21 -6.87 8.62
CA GLY A 175 -15.42 -6.24 8.10
C GLY A 175 -15.15 -4.95 7.34
N SER A 176 -16.16 -4.55 6.57
CA SER A 176 -16.23 -3.31 5.81
C SER A 176 -15.10 -3.11 4.80
N LEU A 177 -15.17 -2.03 4.03
CA LEU A 177 -14.10 -1.60 3.14
C LEU A 177 -13.80 -0.13 3.41
N ILE A 178 -12.67 0.13 4.06
CA ILE A 178 -12.33 1.46 4.58
C ILE A 178 -11.20 2.06 3.75
N PRO A 179 -11.29 3.34 3.35
CA PRO A 179 -10.22 3.99 2.65
C PRO A 179 -9.12 4.43 3.61
N MET A 180 -7.89 4.27 3.15
CA MET A 180 -6.71 4.66 3.90
C MET A 180 -6.49 6.19 3.92
N GLN A 181 -6.91 6.84 2.84
CA GLN A 181 -6.96 8.29 2.67
C GLN A 181 -8.42 8.76 2.53
N ALA A 182 -8.65 9.98 2.04
CA ALA A 182 -10.00 10.47 1.79
C ALA A 182 -10.77 9.56 0.80
N PRO A 183 -12.05 9.23 1.05
CA PRO A 183 -12.83 8.32 0.20
C PRO A 183 -12.88 8.69 -1.28
N HIS A 184 -12.93 9.99 -1.60
CA HIS A 184 -12.98 10.51 -2.97
C HIS A 184 -11.61 10.54 -3.67
N LYS A 185 -10.52 10.23 -2.95
CA LYS A 185 -9.14 10.30 -3.45
C LYS A 185 -8.22 9.34 -2.67
N THR A 186 -8.52 8.05 -2.77
CA THR A 186 -7.74 6.99 -2.11
C THR A 186 -6.96 6.15 -3.12
N SER A 187 -5.90 5.50 -2.68
CA SER A 187 -5.18 4.47 -3.45
C SER A 187 -5.23 3.09 -2.82
N ILE A 188 -5.77 3.00 -1.61
CA ILE A 188 -5.70 1.83 -0.72
C ILE A 188 -7.04 1.68 -0.02
N LEU A 189 -7.58 0.47 -0.07
CA LEU A 189 -8.74 0.06 0.72
C LEU A 189 -8.37 -1.16 1.57
N TYR A 190 -8.86 -1.18 2.79
CA TYR A 190 -8.59 -2.23 3.76
C TYR A 190 -9.86 -2.70 4.46
N ALA A 191 -9.84 -3.94 4.94
CA ALA A 191 -10.83 -4.47 5.86
C ALA A 191 -10.38 -4.17 7.29
N GLU A 192 -11.32 -3.71 8.12
CA GLU A 192 -11.05 -3.37 9.51
C GLU A 192 -11.13 -4.62 10.38
N PRO A 193 -10.12 -4.89 11.23
CA PRO A 193 -10.23 -5.92 12.25
C PRO A 193 -11.14 -5.45 13.38
N GLN A 194 -12.24 -6.15 13.58
CA GLN A 194 -13.19 -5.95 14.65
C GLN A 194 -12.96 -7.02 15.72
N ASP A 195 -12.59 -6.58 16.93
CA ASP A 195 -12.32 -7.46 18.06
C ASP A 195 -13.31 -7.18 19.21
N PRO A 196 -14.33 -8.03 19.39
CA PRO A 196 -15.29 -7.90 20.49
C PRO A 196 -14.64 -7.95 21.88
N SER A 197 -13.48 -8.60 22.01
CA SER A 197 -12.77 -8.73 23.29
C SER A 197 -11.87 -7.54 23.62
N GLN A 198 -11.64 -6.63 22.66
CA GLN A 198 -10.80 -5.43 22.79
C GLN A 198 -9.35 -5.71 23.26
N ARG A 199 -8.83 -6.90 22.96
CA ARG A 199 -7.46 -7.35 23.30
C ARG A 199 -6.47 -7.22 22.14
N LEU A 200 -6.93 -7.28 20.89
CA LEU A 200 -6.10 -7.24 19.68
C LEU A 200 -5.25 -5.97 19.65
N GLN A 201 -5.85 -4.80 19.84
CA GLN A 201 -5.13 -3.52 19.75
C GLN A 201 -4.07 -3.40 20.86
N PRO A 202 -4.35 -3.66 22.16
CA PRO A 202 -3.32 -3.71 23.20
C PRO A 202 -2.23 -4.75 22.95
N PHE A 203 -2.59 -5.94 22.49
CA PHE A 203 -1.63 -7.02 22.22
C PHE A 203 -0.66 -6.62 21.12
N ALA A 204 -1.20 -6.11 20.01
CA ALA A 204 -0.43 -5.59 18.89
C ALA A 204 0.45 -4.39 19.29
N ALA A 205 -0.04 -3.50 20.15
CA ALA A 205 0.71 -2.36 20.65
C ALA A 205 1.87 -2.80 21.56
N ALA A 206 1.63 -3.73 22.49
CA ALA A 206 2.65 -4.27 23.37
C ALA A 206 3.77 -4.99 22.58
N LEU A 207 3.40 -5.76 21.55
CA LEU A 207 4.38 -6.37 20.64
C LEU A 207 5.21 -5.31 19.92
N ARG A 208 4.57 -4.29 19.34
CA ARG A 208 5.28 -3.20 18.66
C ARG A 208 6.25 -2.51 19.62
N GLU A 209 5.79 -2.18 20.83
CA GLU A 209 6.58 -1.52 21.86
C GLU A 209 7.83 -2.33 22.22
N GLN A 210 7.70 -3.63 22.53
CA GLN A 210 8.85 -4.47 22.88
C GLN A 210 9.92 -4.53 21.79
N PHE A 211 9.54 -4.56 20.51
CA PHE A 211 10.50 -4.53 19.41
C PHE A 211 11.05 -3.12 19.15
N THR A 212 10.26 -2.08 19.38
CA THR A 212 10.72 -0.68 19.29
C THR A 212 11.74 -0.35 20.36
N GLU A 213 11.50 -0.75 21.61
CA GLU A 213 12.41 -0.52 22.75
C GLU A 213 13.79 -1.15 22.53
N LYS A 214 13.83 -2.31 21.87
CA LYS A 214 15.08 -2.99 21.49
C LYS A 214 15.72 -2.43 20.21
N GLY A 215 15.16 -1.38 19.61
CA GLY A 215 15.69 -0.76 18.38
C GLY A 215 15.65 -1.69 17.16
N LEU A 216 14.72 -2.65 17.15
CA LEU A 216 14.57 -3.65 16.09
C LEU A 216 13.62 -3.19 14.98
N LEU A 217 12.63 -2.35 15.33
CA LEU A 217 11.77 -1.68 14.38
C LEU A 217 12.36 -0.33 13.94
N VAL A 218 12.03 0.07 12.71
CA VAL A 218 12.21 1.45 12.28
C VAL A 218 11.27 2.34 13.09
N GLU A 219 11.82 3.42 13.64
CA GLU A 219 11.05 4.37 14.45
C GLU A 219 9.86 4.94 13.68
N ASP A 220 8.68 4.84 14.30
CA ASP A 220 7.43 5.37 13.79
C ASP A 220 6.67 5.99 14.96
N THR A 221 6.50 7.31 14.93
CA THR A 221 5.87 8.07 16.01
C THR A 221 4.35 8.10 15.92
N ARG A 222 3.77 7.49 14.88
CA ARG A 222 2.32 7.50 14.68
C ARG A 222 1.64 6.39 15.48
N PRO A 223 0.39 6.60 15.90
CA PRO A 223 -0.42 5.56 16.53
C PRO A 223 -0.50 4.29 15.66
N LEU A 224 -0.50 3.13 16.30
CA LEU A 224 -0.69 1.86 15.61
C LEU A 224 -2.11 1.78 15.05
N ARG A 225 -2.24 1.65 13.72
CA ARG A 225 -3.51 1.35 13.05
C ARG A 225 -3.45 -0.04 12.43
N LEU A 226 -4.20 -0.97 13.00
CA LEU A 226 -4.37 -2.30 12.43
C LEU A 226 -5.33 -2.23 11.24
N HIS A 227 -4.92 -2.84 10.13
CA HIS A 227 -5.68 -2.85 8.89
C HIS A 227 -5.27 -4.06 8.06
N ALA A 228 -6.24 -4.73 7.45
CA ALA A 228 -6.00 -5.82 6.50
C ALA A 228 -6.17 -5.27 5.08
N THR A 229 -5.07 -4.92 4.41
CA THR A 229 -5.14 -4.31 3.07
C THR A 229 -5.80 -5.25 2.07
N ILE A 230 -6.97 -4.87 1.52
CA ILE A 230 -7.71 -5.64 0.52
C ILE A 230 -7.23 -5.28 -0.88
N MET A 231 -6.95 -4.01 -1.12
CA MET A 231 -6.42 -3.55 -2.39
C MET A 231 -5.47 -2.36 -2.24
N ASN A 232 -4.49 -2.31 -3.13
CA ASN A 232 -3.59 -1.20 -3.28
C ASN A 232 -3.26 -1.01 -4.75
N THR A 233 -3.55 0.18 -5.28
CA THR A 233 -3.36 0.47 -6.70
C THR A 233 -1.92 0.28 -7.15
N ILE A 234 -0.90 0.42 -6.29
CA ILE A 234 0.51 0.25 -6.66
C ILE A 234 0.84 -1.09 -7.33
N TYR A 235 0.07 -2.16 -7.07
CA TYR A 235 0.25 -3.48 -7.70
C TYR A 235 -0.28 -3.53 -9.14
N ALA A 236 -1.17 -2.60 -9.50
CA ALA A 236 -1.76 -2.45 -10.81
C ALA A 236 -0.99 -1.49 -11.74
N LYS A 237 0.25 -1.10 -11.40
CA LYS A 237 1.07 -0.23 -12.26
C LYS A 237 1.14 -0.80 -13.68
N PRO A 238 0.75 -0.05 -14.73
CA PRO A 238 0.94 -0.50 -16.09
C PRO A 238 2.44 -0.66 -16.32
N LYS A 239 2.84 -1.80 -16.93
CA LYS A 239 4.22 -1.95 -17.40
C LYS A 239 4.45 -0.79 -18.37
N LYS A 240 5.40 0.10 -18.06
CA LYS A 240 5.88 1.04 -19.07
C LYS A 240 6.34 0.17 -20.23
N HIS A 241 5.56 0.11 -21.31
CA HIS A 241 6.13 -0.23 -22.59
C HIS A 241 7.33 0.69 -22.70
N GLY A 242 8.54 0.11 -22.70
CA GLY A 242 9.72 0.88 -23.01
C GLY A 242 9.34 1.70 -24.22
N ARG A 243 9.59 3.02 -24.18
CA ARG A 243 9.56 3.84 -25.38
C ARG A 243 10.53 3.16 -26.34
N GLY A 244 10.02 2.21 -27.13
CA GLY A 244 10.63 1.80 -28.35
C GLY A 244 10.70 3.10 -29.11
N ARG A 245 11.93 3.63 -29.23
CA ARG A 245 12.23 4.62 -30.26
C ARG A 245 11.47 4.14 -31.50
N PRO A 246 10.60 4.96 -32.11
CA PRO A 246 9.96 4.55 -33.35
C PRO A 246 11.07 4.12 -34.30
N LYS A 247 10.96 2.89 -34.83
CA LYS A 247 11.86 2.35 -35.87
C LYS A 247 11.63 3.09 -37.21
N SER A 248 11.59 4.42 -37.21
CA SER A 248 11.48 5.25 -38.42
C SER A 248 12.66 6.21 -38.60
N GLN A 249 13.84 5.87 -38.04
CA GLN A 249 15.07 6.64 -38.24
C GLN A 249 16.30 5.75 -38.37
N ARG A 250 16.13 4.59 -39.03
CA ARG A 250 17.25 3.74 -39.47
C ARG A 250 17.18 3.35 -40.95
N LEU A 251 16.42 4.11 -41.75
CA LEU A 251 16.31 3.96 -43.20
C LEU A 251 16.61 5.25 -43.98
N LYS A 252 17.29 6.24 -43.35
CA LYS A 252 17.71 7.47 -44.04
C LYS A 252 19.22 7.75 -44.04
N ASP A 253 20.03 6.90 -43.40
CA ASP A 253 21.50 7.04 -43.41
C ASP A 253 22.22 5.96 -44.25
N GLY A 254 21.48 5.12 -44.99
CA GLY A 254 22.04 4.08 -45.87
C GLY A 254 22.07 4.43 -47.36
N LEU A 255 21.58 5.62 -47.77
CA LEU A 255 21.46 5.99 -49.17
C LEU A 255 22.00 7.42 -49.41
N LYS A 256 23.28 7.62 -49.08
CA LYS A 256 24.06 8.82 -49.46
C LYS A 256 25.44 8.49 -50.05
N HIS A 257 25.64 7.27 -50.51
CA HIS A 257 26.77 6.92 -51.36
C HIS A 257 26.30 6.02 -52.48
N VAL A 258 25.77 6.62 -53.55
CA VAL A 258 26.12 6.38 -54.96
C VAL A 258 25.45 7.51 -55.74
N GLU A 259 26.18 8.60 -56.00
CA GLU A 259 25.84 9.51 -57.10
C GLU A 259 26.83 9.29 -58.25
N HIS A 260 26.30 9.46 -59.46
CA HIS A 260 26.94 9.56 -60.77
C HIS A 260 27.25 8.25 -61.51
N LYS A 261 26.36 7.91 -62.46
CA LYS A 261 26.59 8.23 -63.88
C LYS A 261 25.33 7.98 -64.74
N VAL A 262 25.12 8.92 -65.67
CA VAL A 262 24.33 8.87 -66.93
C VAL A 262 22.87 9.38 -66.90
N SER A 263 22.69 10.59 -67.46
CA SER A 263 21.47 11.17 -68.08
C SER A 263 21.46 10.88 -69.61
N PRO A 264 20.48 11.32 -70.42
CA PRO A 264 19.01 11.53 -70.26
C PRO A 264 18.20 10.90 -71.44
N HIS A 265 16.86 10.96 -71.42
CA HIS A 265 15.97 11.41 -72.54
C HIS A 265 14.47 11.06 -72.35
N HIS A 266 13.60 12.09 -72.58
CA HIS A 266 12.22 12.14 -73.16
C HIS A 266 11.11 11.22 -72.59
N HIS A 267 9.80 11.51 -72.54
CA HIS A 267 8.81 12.46 -73.11
C HIS A 267 7.55 12.37 -72.20
N HIS A 268 6.85 13.45 -71.82
CA HIS A 268 5.58 13.98 -72.38
C HIS A 268 4.23 13.32 -71.96
N HIS A 269 3.19 14.17 -71.92
CA HIS A 269 1.74 14.04 -71.60
C HIS A 269 1.30 14.20 -70.12
N HIS A 270 0.64 15.29 -69.65
CA HIS A 270 -0.61 16.04 -69.95
C HIS A 270 -1.94 15.37 -69.50
N ASN A 271 -2.59 15.95 -68.47
CA ASN A 271 -3.96 16.55 -68.40
C ASN A 271 -5.08 15.54 -68.09
N GLY A 272 -6.19 15.86 -67.40
CA GLY A 272 -6.80 17.07 -66.82
C GLY A 272 -7.90 16.62 -65.82
N GLU A 273 -8.24 17.44 -64.81
CA GLU A 273 -9.47 18.28 -64.73
C GLU A 273 -10.78 17.47 -64.58
N ASP A 274 -11.43 17.56 -63.41
CA ASP A 274 -12.62 18.41 -63.10
C ASP A 274 -13.91 17.58 -63.30
N THR A 275 -15.01 17.67 -62.54
CA THR A 275 -15.77 18.80 -61.97
C THR A 275 -16.82 18.17 -61.00
N GLN A 276 -17.03 18.70 -59.79
CA GLN A 276 -18.04 19.71 -59.39
C GLN A 276 -19.48 19.17 -59.19
N ASN A 277 -20.01 19.29 -57.97
CA ASN A 277 -21.09 20.21 -57.53
C ASN A 277 -22.45 19.47 -57.44
N THR A 278 -23.41 19.75 -56.57
CA THR A 278 -23.93 21.02 -56.02
C THR A 278 -24.91 20.64 -54.89
N LEU A 279 -24.83 21.24 -53.69
CA LEU A 279 -25.64 22.38 -53.17
C LEU A 279 -27.13 22.10 -52.88
N THR A 280 -27.56 22.44 -51.65
CA THR A 280 -28.44 23.59 -51.30
C THR A 280 -28.85 23.45 -49.81
N ASN A 281 -28.48 24.40 -48.93
CA ASN A 281 -29.21 25.62 -48.48
C ASN A 281 -30.35 25.28 -47.45
N ASP A 282 -30.66 26.03 -46.38
CA ASP A 282 -30.38 27.39 -45.95
C ASP A 282 -30.92 27.66 -44.51
N VAL A 283 -30.34 28.65 -43.82
CA VAL A 283 -30.95 29.71 -42.94
C VAL A 283 -31.53 29.42 -41.52
N ASN A 284 -30.74 29.80 -40.48
CA ASN A 284 -30.90 30.81 -39.37
C ASN A 284 -32.28 31.48 -39.00
N PRO A 285 -32.44 32.30 -37.91
CA PRO A 285 -32.39 32.04 -36.46
C PRO A 285 -33.52 32.78 -35.63
N GLU A 286 -33.41 32.77 -34.29
CA GLU A 286 -34.01 33.69 -33.25
C GLU A 286 -35.54 33.70 -32.99
N ASP A 287 -35.97 33.56 -31.71
CA ASP A 287 -36.65 34.63 -30.94
C ASP A 287 -36.82 34.28 -29.44
N GLU A 288 -36.96 35.34 -28.63
CA GLU A 288 -37.10 35.41 -27.18
C GLU A 288 -38.51 35.10 -26.63
N THR A 289 -38.64 34.98 -25.30
CA THR A 289 -39.65 35.59 -24.37
C THR A 289 -39.81 34.69 -23.14
N ALA A 290 -39.39 35.08 -21.92
CA ALA A 290 -39.90 36.09 -20.98
C ALA A 290 -40.79 35.49 -19.86
N SER A 291 -40.27 35.60 -18.62
CA SER A 291 -40.94 35.96 -17.35
C SER A 291 -42.07 35.04 -16.79
N THR A 292 -42.28 34.88 -15.48
CA THR A 292 -42.52 35.93 -14.48
C THR A 292 -42.62 35.37 -13.04
N ALA A 293 -42.07 36.13 -12.07
CA ALA A 293 -42.51 36.46 -10.68
C ALA A 293 -42.81 35.35 -9.65
N GLY A 294 -42.52 35.48 -8.34
CA GLY A 294 -42.03 36.56 -7.46
C GLY A 294 -42.11 36.04 -6.00
N SER A 295 -41.12 36.25 -5.10
CA SER A 295 -40.97 37.42 -4.19
C SER A 295 -42.13 37.53 -3.17
N LEU A 296 -42.02 37.61 -1.83
CA LEU A 296 -41.19 38.36 -0.87
C LEU A 296 -41.45 37.76 0.55
N ASP A 297 -40.46 37.54 1.43
CA ASP A 297 -39.85 38.44 2.45
C ASP A 297 -40.73 38.88 3.65
N GLY A 298 -40.15 38.74 4.86
CA GLY A 298 -40.50 39.55 6.04
C GLY A 298 -40.50 38.86 7.41
N ASN A 299 -39.34 38.90 8.10
CA ASN A 299 -39.09 39.44 9.45
C ASN A 299 -39.99 39.02 10.66
N GLU A 300 -39.56 38.87 11.93
CA GLU A 300 -38.31 39.09 12.67
C GLU A 300 -38.55 38.53 14.10
N ALA A 301 -37.47 38.47 14.91
CA ALA A 301 -37.44 38.54 16.38
C ALA A 301 -37.21 37.25 17.22
N THR A 302 -35.96 37.18 17.69
CA THR A 302 -35.50 36.92 19.08
C THR A 302 -35.64 35.52 19.69
N ALA A 303 -34.50 34.83 19.84
CA ALA A 303 -33.94 34.42 21.14
C ALA A 303 -32.54 33.81 20.97
N SER A 304 -31.61 34.18 21.85
CA SER A 304 -30.40 33.42 22.23
C SER A 304 -30.48 33.18 23.74
N PRO A 305 -29.66 32.30 24.36
CA PRO A 305 -28.57 31.48 23.84
C PRO A 305 -28.69 29.99 24.24
N ASP A 306 -27.95 29.08 23.60
CA ASP A 306 -27.18 28.10 24.39
C ASP A 306 -26.07 27.40 23.59
N ALA A 307 -24.99 27.13 24.30
CA ALA A 307 -23.79 26.47 23.80
C ALA A 307 -23.99 24.94 23.79
N SER A 308 -23.87 24.32 22.62
CA SER A 308 -23.75 22.86 22.51
C SER A 308 -22.88 22.49 21.32
N THR A 309 -21.62 22.15 21.66
CA THR A 309 -20.82 21.06 21.06
C THR A 309 -21.02 20.79 19.56
N ALA A 310 -20.39 21.63 18.73
CA ALA A 310 -19.94 21.19 17.42
C ALA A 310 -18.66 20.33 17.61
N GLU A 311 -18.82 19.01 17.60
CA GLU A 311 -17.69 18.07 17.49
C GLU A 311 -16.92 18.41 16.20
N ALA A 312 -15.70 18.92 16.36
CA ALA A 312 -14.79 19.11 15.24
C ALA A 312 -14.47 17.76 14.60
N PRO A 313 -14.27 17.68 13.27
CA PRO A 313 -13.95 16.42 12.60
C PRO A 313 -12.66 15.83 13.20
N ARG A 314 -12.75 14.61 13.72
CA ARG A 314 -11.60 13.87 14.25
C ARG A 314 -10.54 13.75 13.15
N PRO A 315 -9.25 14.04 13.42
CA PRO A 315 -8.21 13.95 12.42
C PRO A 315 -8.10 12.51 11.93
N THR A 316 -8.36 12.31 10.64
CA THR A 316 -8.21 11.05 9.94
C THR A 316 -6.79 10.53 10.11
N GLY A 317 -6.62 9.40 10.79
CA GLY A 317 -5.32 8.80 11.06
C GLY A 317 -4.54 8.51 9.77
N GLU A 318 -3.34 9.08 9.65
CA GLU A 318 -2.45 8.97 8.50
C GLU A 318 -1.51 7.76 8.63
N GLY A 319 -2.06 6.55 8.45
CA GLY A 319 -1.27 5.44 7.92
C GLY A 319 -1.10 5.64 6.41
N HIS A 320 0.15 5.80 5.97
CA HIS A 320 0.61 6.51 4.77
C HIS A 320 0.48 8.03 4.91
N GLY A 321 1.60 8.74 4.85
CA GLY A 321 1.60 10.19 4.84
C GLY A 321 0.71 10.73 3.70
N PRO A 322 0.21 11.96 3.84
CA PRO A 322 -0.77 12.58 2.92
C PRO A 322 -0.34 12.54 1.44
N ASP A 323 0.97 12.46 1.20
CA ASP A 323 1.63 12.49 -0.12
C ASP A 323 2.20 11.16 -0.58
N GLY A 324 1.61 10.03 -0.16
CA GLY A 324 2.06 8.75 -0.68
C GLY A 324 1.95 8.68 -2.21
N LYS A 325 3.07 8.40 -2.90
CA LYS A 325 3.25 8.28 -4.36
C LYS A 325 2.56 7.02 -4.86
N SER A 326 1.24 7.02 -4.79
CA SER A 326 0.48 6.15 -5.68
C SER A 326 0.58 6.67 -7.10
N TRP A 327 0.75 5.75 -8.06
CA TRP A 327 0.66 6.09 -9.47
C TRP A 327 -0.77 6.44 -9.89
N MET A 328 -1.77 6.05 -9.10
CA MET A 328 -3.19 6.30 -9.34
C MET A 328 -3.95 6.43 -8.02
N ARG A 329 -4.80 7.45 -7.92
CA ARG A 329 -5.83 7.55 -6.88
C ARG A 329 -7.19 7.57 -7.55
N PHE A 330 -8.21 7.10 -6.86
CA PHE A 330 -9.56 6.96 -7.39
C PHE A 330 -10.59 7.33 -6.33
N ASP A 331 -11.82 7.57 -6.78
CA ASP A 331 -12.98 7.75 -5.91
C ASP A 331 -13.54 6.38 -5.54
N ALA A 332 -13.47 6.03 -4.26
CA ALA A 332 -13.91 4.75 -3.75
C ALA A 332 -15.30 4.80 -3.11
N ARG A 333 -16.00 5.94 -3.10
CA ARG A 333 -17.28 6.10 -2.38
C ARG A 333 -18.32 5.05 -2.76
N SER A 334 -18.48 4.76 -4.05
CA SER A 334 -19.42 3.74 -4.54
C SER A 334 -19.04 2.33 -4.10
N LEU A 335 -17.74 2.00 -4.09
CA LEU A 335 -17.26 0.70 -3.61
C LEU A 335 -17.43 0.56 -2.10
N ILE A 336 -17.13 1.62 -1.34
CA ILE A 336 -17.28 1.65 0.11
C ILE A 336 -18.75 1.44 0.50
N GLU A 337 -19.69 2.12 -0.17
CA GLU A 337 -21.12 1.95 0.10
C GLU A 337 -21.59 0.54 -0.29
N LYS A 338 -21.15 0.02 -1.43
CA LYS A 338 -21.49 -1.35 -1.88
C LYS A 338 -21.01 -2.43 -0.89
N TYR A 339 -19.87 -2.21 -0.25
CA TYR A 339 -19.26 -3.15 0.72
C TYR A 339 -19.51 -2.75 2.18
N LYS A 340 -20.46 -1.84 2.43
CA LYS A 340 -20.85 -1.45 3.78
C LYS A 340 -21.43 -2.64 4.53
N GLY A 341 -20.85 -2.96 5.69
CA GLY A 341 -21.25 -4.13 6.48
C GLY A 341 -20.86 -5.47 5.86
N PHE A 342 -20.12 -5.50 4.74
CA PHE A 342 -19.61 -6.75 4.18
C PHE A 342 -18.60 -7.39 5.15
N ILE A 343 -18.72 -8.68 5.37
CA ILE A 343 -17.80 -9.45 6.21
C ILE A 343 -16.90 -10.27 5.30
N TRP A 344 -15.59 -9.98 5.33
CA TRP A 344 -14.57 -10.70 4.57
C TRP A 344 -14.25 -12.05 5.19
N ALA A 345 -14.23 -12.11 6.53
CA ALA A 345 -14.09 -13.33 7.29
C ALA A 345 -14.62 -13.10 8.72
N GLU A 346 -15.33 -14.08 9.24
CA GLU A 346 -15.81 -14.12 10.62
C GLU A 346 -15.02 -15.15 11.42
N GLY A 347 -14.79 -14.87 12.70
CA GLY A 347 -14.16 -15.82 13.61
C GLY A 347 -12.70 -16.12 13.26
N VAL A 348 -11.97 -15.14 12.71
CA VAL A 348 -10.55 -15.30 12.38
C VAL A 348 -9.76 -15.39 13.68
N ARG A 349 -9.23 -16.59 13.94
CA ARG A 349 -8.37 -16.85 15.09
C ARG A 349 -6.95 -16.36 14.75
N VAL A 350 -6.51 -15.31 15.41
CA VAL A 350 -5.12 -14.84 15.36
C VAL A 350 -4.30 -15.76 16.25
N ASP A 351 -3.48 -16.61 15.63
CA ASP A 351 -2.81 -17.73 16.29
C ASP A 351 -1.30 -17.58 16.42
N ARG A 352 -0.69 -16.67 15.64
CA ARG A 352 0.76 -16.50 15.63
C ARG A 352 1.19 -15.08 15.30
N VAL A 353 2.41 -14.77 15.67
CA VAL A 353 3.14 -13.56 15.28
C VAL A 353 4.24 -13.96 14.31
N CYS A 354 4.39 -13.25 13.21
CA CYS A 354 5.39 -13.55 12.19
C CYS A 354 6.32 -12.36 11.94
N ILE A 355 7.57 -12.69 11.62
CA ILE A 355 8.50 -11.80 10.94
C ILE A 355 8.59 -12.27 9.50
N CYS A 356 8.23 -11.39 8.58
CA CYS A 356 8.14 -11.69 7.17
C CYS A 356 9.14 -10.85 6.38
N LYS A 357 9.74 -11.45 5.35
CA LYS A 357 10.57 -10.73 4.39
C LYS A 357 9.70 -9.86 3.49
N MET A 358 10.19 -8.66 3.16
CA MET A 358 9.53 -7.77 2.20
C MET A 358 9.48 -8.39 0.81
N GLY A 359 8.35 -8.20 0.12
CA GLY A 359 8.08 -8.73 -1.21
C GLY A 359 7.51 -10.14 -1.17
N ALA A 360 6.20 -10.25 -1.43
CA ALA A 360 5.54 -11.56 -1.56
C ALA A 360 6.09 -12.32 -2.77
N LYS A 361 6.26 -13.63 -2.62
CA LYS A 361 6.65 -14.55 -3.68
C LYS A 361 5.41 -15.13 -4.32
N LYS A 362 5.48 -15.36 -5.64
CA LYS A 362 4.43 -16.00 -6.40
C LYS A 362 4.38 -17.49 -6.09
N ILE A 363 3.16 -18.00 -5.94
CA ILE A 363 2.85 -19.42 -5.83
C ILE A 363 2.31 -19.87 -7.18
N TRP A 364 2.93 -20.90 -7.73
CA TRP A 364 2.66 -21.41 -9.08
C TRP A 364 1.89 -22.72 -9.01
N SER A 365 0.92 -22.93 -9.91
CA SER A 365 0.09 -24.13 -9.93
C SER A 365 0.87 -25.41 -10.16
N GLY A 366 2.01 -25.36 -10.86
CA GLY A 366 2.91 -26.49 -11.08
C GLY A 366 3.83 -26.82 -9.90
N GLY A 367 3.75 -26.08 -8.78
CA GLY A 367 4.59 -26.30 -7.60
C GLY A 367 6.04 -25.80 -7.71
N ILE A 368 6.51 -25.53 -8.93
CA ILE A 368 7.83 -24.95 -9.21
C ILE A 368 7.67 -23.56 -9.82
N GLU A 369 8.58 -22.65 -9.51
CA GLU A 369 8.59 -21.31 -10.08
C GLU A 369 8.63 -21.33 -11.61
N GLY A 370 7.66 -20.67 -12.24
CA GLY A 370 7.53 -20.59 -13.70
C GLY A 370 6.69 -21.71 -14.32
N GLU A 371 6.26 -22.71 -13.54
CA GLU A 371 5.45 -23.82 -14.03
C GLU A 371 3.96 -23.58 -13.78
N GLY A 372 3.19 -23.43 -14.86
CA GLY A 372 1.76 -23.15 -14.81
C GLY A 372 1.43 -21.69 -14.53
N GLU A 373 0.29 -21.43 -13.92
CA GLU A 373 -0.20 -20.08 -13.64
C GLU A 373 0.10 -19.67 -12.19
N VAL A 374 0.21 -18.36 -11.97
CA VAL A 374 0.33 -17.80 -10.61
C VAL A 374 -1.04 -17.87 -9.95
N VAL A 375 -1.18 -18.71 -8.93
CA VAL A 375 -2.45 -18.96 -8.22
C VAL A 375 -2.59 -18.15 -6.94
N ASP A 376 -1.47 -17.76 -6.32
CA ASP A 376 -1.45 -16.95 -5.10
C ASP A 376 -0.11 -16.22 -4.97
N GLU A 377 0.01 -15.34 -3.97
CA GLU A 377 1.30 -14.81 -3.53
C GLU A 377 1.37 -14.88 -2.00
N GLN A 378 2.56 -15.14 -1.45
CA GLN A 378 2.77 -15.28 -0.01
C GLN A 378 4.09 -14.65 0.41
N TYR A 379 4.13 -14.09 1.62
CA TYR A 379 5.36 -13.60 2.20
C TYR A 379 6.23 -14.77 2.70
N GLU A 380 7.55 -14.65 2.54
CA GLU A 380 8.49 -15.58 3.15
C GLU A 380 8.57 -15.29 4.66
N VAL A 381 8.04 -16.21 5.47
CA VAL A 381 8.15 -16.16 6.93
C VAL A 381 9.55 -16.61 7.33
N VAL A 382 10.30 -15.73 8.00
CA VAL A 382 11.68 -16.03 8.45
C VAL A 382 11.73 -16.43 9.92
N CYS A 383 10.68 -16.12 10.68
CA CYS A 383 10.45 -16.57 12.04
C CYS A 383 8.98 -16.37 12.39
N GLU A 384 8.41 -17.31 13.13
CA GLU A 384 7.07 -17.21 13.68
C GLU A 384 7.03 -17.80 15.08
N LYS A 385 6.05 -17.36 15.86
CA LYS A 385 5.76 -17.90 17.18
C LYS A 385 4.26 -17.96 17.40
N GLU A 386 3.79 -19.12 17.83
CA GLU A 386 2.40 -19.35 18.20
C GLU A 386 2.06 -18.60 19.51
N ILE A 387 0.82 -18.15 19.60
CA ILE A 387 0.28 -17.44 20.76
C ILE A 387 -0.22 -18.42 21.83
N PHE A 388 -0.67 -19.62 21.42
CA PHE A 388 -1.26 -20.65 22.29
C PHE A 388 -0.93 -22.05 21.77
#